data_AF-A0AAN1RZ17-F1
#
_entry.id   AF-A0AAN1RZ17-F1
#
_cell.length_a   1.000
_cell.length_b   1.000
_cell.length_c   1.000
_cell.angle_alpha   90.00
_cell.angle_beta   90.00
_cell.angle_gamma   90.00
#
_symmetry.space_group_name_H-M   'P 1'
#
loop_
_entity.id
_entity.type
_entity.pdbx_description
1 polymer ?
#
loop_
_entity_poly.entity_id
_entity_poly.type
_entity_poly.pdbx_seq_one_letter_code
_entity_poly.pdbx_strand_id
1 'polypeptide(L)' 'MWAGVAVGVTAAAIGSMVASLPPDCRGETINGVNYQHCGDTWYEPVYAGASVQFRVVAPPY' A
#
# COMPACT_ATOMS: atom_id res chain seq x y z
N MET A 1 -9.95 6.58 24.94
CA MET A 1 -9.92 5.59 23.84
C MET A 1 -9.65 6.36 22.56
N TRP A 2 -8.53 6.10 21.88
CA TRP A 2 -8.23 6.77 20.61
C TRP A 2 -9.20 6.23 19.56
N ALA A 3 -10.15 7.06 19.14
CA ALA A 3 -11.03 6.74 18.02
C ALA A 3 -10.21 6.86 16.73
N GLY A 4 -9.60 5.74 16.32
CA GLY A 4 -9.05 5.61 14.98
C GLY A 4 -10.22 5.61 14.00
N VAL A 5 -10.39 6.72 13.28
CA VAL A 5 -11.29 6.78 12.13
C VAL A 5 -10.73 5.82 11.09
N ALA A 6 -11.36 4.66 10.92
CA ALA A 6 -11.08 3.75 9.84
C ALA A 6 -11.57 4.40 8.53
N VAL A 7 -10.68 5.11 7.86
CA VAL A 7 -10.88 5.54 6.47
C VAL A 7 -10.82 4.29 5.60
N GLY A 8 -11.91 4.05 4.87
CA GLY A 8 -12.19 2.80 4.15
C GLY A 8 -11.04 2.31 3.30
N VAL A 9 -10.71 1.02 3.47
CA VAL A 9 -9.90 0.28 2.53
C VAL A 9 -10.77 0.12 1.27
N THR A 10 -10.57 0.98 0.28
CA THR A 10 -10.92 0.57 -1.08
C THR A 10 -9.99 -0.60 -1.37
N ALA A 11 -10.54 -1.82 -1.40
CA ALA A 11 -9.86 -2.99 -1.91
C ALA A 11 -9.44 -2.67 -3.35
N ALA A 12 -8.22 -2.18 -3.48
CA ALA A 12 -7.71 -1.62 -4.70
C ALA A 12 -7.30 -2.83 -5.54
N ALA A 13 -7.99 -3.06 -6.66
CA ALA A 13 -7.67 -4.16 -7.57
C ALA A 13 -6.20 -4.08 -7.99
N ILE A 14 -5.56 -5.22 -8.29
CA ILE A 14 -4.18 -5.25 -8.79
C ILE A 14 -4.04 -4.28 -9.98
N GLY A 15 -3.05 -3.39 -9.92
CA GLY A 15 -2.86 -2.28 -10.86
C GLY A 15 -3.48 -0.94 -10.45
N SER A 16 -4.27 -0.90 -9.37
CA SER A 16 -4.80 0.35 -8.81
C SER A 16 -3.70 1.14 -8.10
N MET A 17 -3.91 2.44 -7.95
CA MET A 17 -2.97 3.34 -7.26
C MET A 17 -3.65 3.92 -6.03
N VAL A 18 -2.95 3.92 -4.91
CA VAL A 18 -3.45 4.41 -3.63
C VAL A 18 -2.45 5.44 -3.08
N ALA A 19 -2.96 6.58 -2.62
CA ALA A 19 -2.14 7.61 -1.99
C ALA A 19 -2.03 7.44 -0.47
N SER A 20 -2.90 6.62 0.14
CA SER A 20 -2.95 6.43 1.60
C SER A 20 -3.36 5.01 1.95
N LEU A 21 -2.50 4.32 2.70
CA LEU A 21 -2.76 2.97 3.17
C LEU A 21 -3.34 3.02 4.60
N PRO A 22 -4.29 2.14 4.94
CA PRO A 22 -4.78 2.00 6.30
C PRO A 22 -3.67 1.60 7.29
N PRO A 23 -3.83 1.87 8.60
CA PRO A 23 -2.81 1.57 9.61
C PRO A 23 -2.57 0.07 9.85
N ASP A 24 -3.41 -0.81 9.27
CA ASP A 24 -3.21 -2.25 9.33
C ASP A 24 -2.14 -2.75 8.34
N CYS A 25 -1.79 -1.93 7.35
CA CYS A 25 -0.77 -2.27 6.37
C CYS A 25 0.63 -2.29 7.01
N ARG A 26 1.45 -3.25 6.57
CA ARG A 26 2.82 -3.43 7.03
C ARG A 26 3.78 -3.15 5.88
N GLY A 27 4.83 -2.41 6.18
CA GLY A 27 5.95 -2.25 5.25
C GLY A 27 6.90 -3.42 5.38
N GLU A 28 7.23 -4.03 4.25
CA GLU A 28 8.26 -5.06 4.14
C GLU A 28 9.22 -4.71 3.00
N THR A 29 10.51 -4.70 3.31
CA THR A 29 11.55 -4.45 2.33
C THR A 29 11.94 -5.75 1.66
N ILE A 30 11.52 -5.93 0.40
CA ILE A 30 11.85 -7.11 -0.40
C ILE A 30 12.86 -6.69 -1.45
N ASN A 31 13.99 -7.39 -1.52
CA ASN A 31 15.03 -7.14 -2.51
C ASN A 31 15.55 -5.67 -2.53
N GLY A 32 15.50 -4.98 -1.38
CA GLY A 32 15.89 -3.57 -1.26
C GLY A 32 14.81 -2.55 -1.63
N VAL A 33 13.60 -2.99 -1.99
CA VAL A 33 12.45 -2.14 -2.28
C VAL A 33 11.45 -2.23 -1.12
N ASN A 34 11.02 -1.08 -0.60
CA ASN A 34 10.03 -1.03 0.48
C ASN A 34 8.61 -1.23 -0.09
N TYR A 35 8.11 -2.47 -0.03
CA TYR A 35 6.74 -2.78 -0.37
C TYR A 35 5.84 -2.58 0.84
N GLN A 36 4.63 -2.10 0.63
CA GLN A 36 3.61 -2.10 1.67
C GLN A 36 2.64 -3.23 1.36
N HIS A 37 2.36 -4.13 2.30
CA HIS A 37 1.36 -5.17 2.13
C HIS A 37 0.24 -5.01 3.15
N CYS A 38 -1.00 -5.23 2.71
CA CYS A 38 -2.21 -5.16 3.53
C CYS A 38 -2.92 -6.51 3.40
N GLY A 39 -2.56 -7.46 4.27
CA GLY A 39 -3.03 -8.85 4.16
C GLY A 39 -2.58 -9.49 2.85
N ASP A 40 -3.52 -9.69 1.92
CA ASP A 40 -3.30 -10.33 0.62
C ASP A 40 -2.86 -9.36 -0.49
N THR A 41 -2.96 -8.05 -0.27
CA THR A 41 -2.70 -7.04 -1.30
C THR A 41 -1.33 -6.40 -1.12
N TRP A 42 -0.51 -6.38 -2.18
CA TRP A 42 0.84 -5.80 -2.18
C TRP A 42 0.87 -4.46 -2.90
N TYR A 43 1.70 -3.55 -2.42
CA TYR A 43 1.82 -2.20 -2.95
C TYR A 43 3.28 -1.78 -3.10
N GLU A 44 3.62 -1.25 -4.27
CA GLU A 44 4.95 -0.73 -4.58
C GLU A 44 4.92 0.81 -4.65
N PRO A 45 5.86 1.53 -4.00
CA PRO A 45 5.95 2.97 -4.10
C PRO A 45 6.44 3.40 -5.49
N VAL A 46 5.60 4.13 -6.20
CA VAL A 46 5.85 4.72 -7.51
C VAL A 46 5.91 6.24 -7.36
N TYR A 47 7.01 6.83 -7.78
CA TYR A 47 7.17 8.29 -7.78
C TYR A 47 6.51 8.87 -9.03
N ALA A 48 5.32 9.45 -8.87
CA ALA A 48 4.62 10.19 -9.91
C ALA A 48 4.97 11.68 -9.83
N GLY A 49 6.16 12.03 -10.31
CA GLY A 49 6.70 13.40 -10.23
C GLY A 49 7.07 13.78 -8.79
N ALA A 50 6.33 14.74 -8.20
CA ALA A 50 6.53 15.19 -6.82
C ALA A 50 5.67 14.45 -5.78
N SER A 51 4.80 13.53 -6.23
CA SER A 51 3.91 12.77 -5.34
C SER A 51 4.31 11.29 -5.35
N VAL A 52 4.35 10.68 -4.17
CA VAL A 52 4.47 9.23 -4.04
C VAL A 52 3.07 8.62 -4.16
N GLN A 53 2.92 7.65 -5.06
CA GLN A 53 1.72 6.83 -5.14
C GLN A 53 2.11 5.38 -4.89
N PHE A 54 1.21 4.60 -4.33
CA PHE A 54 1.45 3.18 -4.08
C PHE A 54 0.64 2.38 -5.08
N ARG A 55 1.32 1.69 -6.00
CA ARG A 55 0.68 0.86 -7.01
C ARG A 55 0.48 -0.55 -6.47
N VAL A 56 -0.75 -1.04 -6.57
CA VAL A 56 -1.07 -2.42 -6.22
C VAL A 56 -0.39 -3.36 -7.20
N VAL A 57 0.40 -4.29 -6.68
CA VAL A 57 1.12 -5.32 -7.42
C VAL A 57 0.71 -6.69 -6.91
N ALA A 58 1.03 -7.73 -7.69
CA ALA A 58 0.90 -9.10 -7.21
C ALA A 58 1.95 -9.38 -6.13
N PRO A 59 1.69 -10.34 -5.22
CA PRO A 59 2.68 -10.80 -4.26
C PRO A 59 3.97 -11.23 -4.97
N PRO A 60 5.15 -10.80 -4.49
CA PRO A 60 6.43 -11.17 -5.10
C PRO A 60 6.92 -12.58 -4.70
N TYR A 61 6.08 -13.43 -4.10
CA TYR A 61 6.41 -14.80 -3.65
C TYR A 61 5.58 -15.88 -4.34
#